data_AF-A0AAJ2DNY2-F1
#
_entry.id   AF-A0AAJ2DNY2-F1
#
_cell.length_a   1.000
_cell.length_b   1.000
_cell.length_c   1.000
_cell.angle_alpha   90.00
_cell.angle_beta   90.00
_cell.angle_gamma   90.00
#
_symmetry.space_group_name_H-M   'P 1'
#
loop_
_entity.id
_entity.type
_entity.pdbx_description
1 polymer ?
#
loop_
_entity_poly.entity_id
_entity_poly.type
_entity_poly.pdbx_seq_one_letter_code
_entity_poly.pdbx_strand_id
1 'polypeptide(L)' 'MRQQYPVGTLFRLVVKLIHREGTPLLYAHFAALFESVTPEEAERFIAARYRRTGGSML' A
#
# COMPACT_ATOMS: atom_id res chain seq x y z
N MET A 1 8.65 -5.31 -11.71
CA MET A 1 9.27 -3.97 -11.51
C MET A 1 8.85 -3.07 -12.66
N ARG A 2 8.41 -1.83 -12.38
CA ARG A 2 7.98 -0.88 -13.42
C ARG A 2 9.23 -0.18 -13.98
N GLN A 3 9.66 -0.58 -15.18
CA GLN A 3 10.95 -0.18 -15.76
C GLN A 3 11.14 1.33 -15.95
N GLN A 4 10.04 2.08 -16.04
CA GLN A 4 10.06 3.54 -16.27
C GLN A 4 10.40 4.37 -15.03
N TYR A 5 10.49 3.75 -13.84
CA TYR A 5 10.68 4.47 -12.59
C TYR A 5 11.99 4.09 -11.91
N PRO A 6 12.72 5.06 -11.32
CA PRO A 6 13.90 4.78 -10.53
C PRO A 6 13.62 3.83 -9.37
N VAL A 7 14.64 3.06 -8.99
CA VAL A 7 14.61 2.26 -7.76
C VAL A 7 14.37 3.19 -6.57
N GLY A 8 13.48 2.78 -5.65
CA GLY A 8 13.10 3.59 -4.49
C GLY A 8 11.86 4.47 -4.70
N THR A 9 11.30 4.52 -5.91
CA THR A 9 10.02 5.22 -6.15
C THR A 9 8.90 4.58 -5.34
N LEU A 10 8.14 5.38 -4.60
CA LEU A 10 6.98 4.93 -3.84
C LEU A 10 5.72 4.97 -4.70
N PHE A 11 4.88 3.96 -4.54
CA PHE A 11 3.61 3.86 -5.26
C PHE A 11 2.47 3.54 -4.30
N ARG A 12 1.35 4.22 -4.50
CA ARG A 12 0.06 3.85 -3.92
C ARG A 12 -0.67 2.90 -4.87
N LEU A 13 -1.07 1.74 -4.36
CA LEU A 13 -1.83 0.72 -5.11
C LEU A 13 -3.09 0.32 -4.35
N VAL A 14 -4.14 0.00 -5.10
CA VAL A 14 -5.30 -0.70 -4.56
C VAL A 14 -5.06 -2.20 -4.68
N VAL A 15 -5.04 -2.88 -3.55
CA VAL A 15 -4.85 -4.34 -3.46
C VAL A 15 -6.13 -5.00 -2.95
N LYS A 16 -6.34 -6.26 -3.32
CA LYS A 16 -7.39 -7.12 -2.77
C LYS A 16 -6.76 -8.17 -1.87
N LEU A 17 -7.42 -8.50 -0.78
CA LEU A 17 -7.08 -9.69 0.00
C LEU A 17 -7.62 -10.91 -0.73
N ILE A 18 -6.76 -11.86 -1.04
CA ILE A 18 -7.13 -13.17 -1.61
C ILE A 18 -6.66 -14.28 -0.68
N HIS A 19 -7.27 -15.46 -0.78
CA HIS A 19 -6.80 -16.66 -0.10
C HIS A 19 -6.30 -17.64 -1.15
N ARG A 20 -5.01 -17.97 -1.10
CA ARG A 20 -4.39 -18.96 -1.97
C ARG A 20 -3.86 -20.09 -1.11
N GLU A 21 -4.35 -21.30 -1.33
CA GLU A 21 -3.92 -22.50 -0.58
C GLU A 21 -4.05 -22.29 0.95
N GLY A 22 -5.11 -21.61 1.39
CA GLY A 22 -5.36 -21.27 2.80
C GLY A 22 -4.55 -20.08 3.33
N THR A 23 -3.63 -19.52 2.55
CA THR A 23 -2.80 -18.37 2.96
C THR A 23 -3.39 -17.04 2.49
N PRO A 24 -3.61 -16.04 3.37
CA PRO A 24 -4.05 -14.71 2.97
C PRO A 24 -2.91 -13.94 2.28
N LEU A 25 -3.18 -13.41 1.09
CA LEU A 25 -2.23 -12.64 0.29
C LEU A 25 -2.84 -11.30 -0.13
N LEU A 26 -2.02 -10.25 -0.08
CA LEU A 26 -2.35 -8.99 -0.72
C LEU A 26 -2.01 -9.10 -2.21
N TYR A 27 -3.04 -9.01 -3.05
CA TYR A 27 -2.91 -9.16 -4.49
C TYR A 27 -3.28 -7.88 -5.23
N ALA A 28 -2.42 -7.47 -6.15
CA ALA A 28 -2.74 -6.53 -7.22
C ALA A 28 -2.39 -7.17 -8.56
N HIS A 29 -3.31 -7.08 -9.52
CA HIS A 29 -3.04 -7.47 -10.90
C HIS A 29 -1.91 -6.62 -11.50
N PHE A 30 -1.14 -7.16 -12.45
CA PHE A 30 0.02 -6.45 -13.00
C PHE A 30 -0.37 -5.13 -13.70
N ALA A 31 -1.58 -5.07 -14.28
CA ALA A 31 -2.15 -3.89 -14.92
C ALA A 31 -3.00 -3.02 -13.95
N ALA A 32 -2.95 -3.29 -12.63
CA ALA A 32 -3.68 -2.48 -11.66
C ALA A 32 -3.18 -1.03 -11.69
N LEU A 33 -4.13 -0.09 -11.59
CA LEU A 33 -3.84 1.34 -11.49
C LEU A 33 -2.99 1.62 -10.25
N PHE A 34 -2.09 2.57 -10.39
CA PHE A 34 -1.17 3.01 -9.35
C PHE A 34 -0.88 4.50 -9.51
N GLU A 35 -0.40 5.10 -8.44
CA GLU A 35 0.01 6.50 -8.40
C GLU A 35 1.39 6.58 -7.74
N SER A 36 2.33 7.32 -8.33
CA SER A 36 3.59 7.63 -7.67
C SER A 36 3.35 8.68 -6.59
N VAL A 37 3.90 8.48 -5.41
CA VAL A 37 3.73 9.38 -4.27
C VAL A 37 5.07 9.75 -3.66
N THR A 38 5.15 10.91 -3.01
CA THR A 38 6.33 11.25 -2.19
C THR A 38 6.26 10.55 -0.83
N PRO A 39 7.39 10.45 -0.10
CA PRO A 39 7.39 9.95 1.28
C PRO A 39 6.39 10.70 2.18
N GLU A 40 6.32 12.02 2.09
CA GLU A 40 5.43 12.85 2.90
C GLU A 40 3.95 12.60 2.58
N GLU A 41 3.61 12.35 1.30
CA GLU A 41 2.27 11.97 0.89
C GLU A 41 1.87 10.59 1.43
N ALA A 42 2.80 9.63 1.39
CA ALA A 42 2.59 8.31 1.96
C ALA A 42 2.37 8.39 3.47
N GLU A 43 3.20 9.14 4.19
CA GLU A 43 3.06 9.36 5.62
C GLU A 43 1.74 10.03 5.98
N ARG A 44 1.35 11.10 5.27
CA ARG A 44 0.06 11.76 5.46
C ARG A 44 -1.10 10.81 5.23
N PHE A 45 -1.05 9.99 4.18
CA PHE A 45 -2.07 9.00 3.90
C PHE A 45 -2.19 7.97 5.03
N ILE A 46 -1.07 7.41 5.49
CA ILE A 46 -1.04 6.43 6.57
C ILE A 46 -1.57 7.05 7.87
N ALA A 47 -1.12 8.26 8.20
CA ALA A 47 -1.56 8.98 9.39
C ALA A 47 -3.07 9.25 9.36
N ALA A 48 -3.59 9.77 8.24
CA ALA A 48 -5.00 10.09 8.10
C ALA A 48 -5.90 8.84 8.18
N ARG A 49 -5.45 7.72 7.64
CA ARG A 49 -6.28 6.52 7.48
C ARG A 49 -6.16 5.51 8.64
N TYR A 50 -5.01 5.47 9.31
CA TYR A 50 -4.70 4.41 10.29
C TYR A 50 -4.23 4.91 11.66
N ARG A 51 -4.01 6.21 11.88
CA ARG A 51 -3.57 6.74 13.19
C ARG A 51 -4.69 6.77 14.26
N ARG A 52 -5.78 6.01 14.08
CA ARG A 52 -6.89 5.85 15.03
C ARG A 52 -7.07 4.43 15.60
N THR A 53 -6.04 3.59 15.55
CA THR A 53 -6.01 2.26 16.21
C THR A 53 -4.90 2.13 17.27
N GLY A 54 -4.39 3.26 17.78
CA GLY A 54 -3.44 3.30 18.91
C GLY A 54 -4.06 3.78 20.23
N GLY A 55 -5.38 3.71 20.38
CA GLY A 55 -6.10 4.14 21.58
C GLY A 55 -6.71 2.97 22.34
N SER A 56 -5.89 2.09 22.93
CA SER A 56 -6.15 1.40 24.20
C SER A 56 -4.98 0.45 24.49
N MET A 57 -4.04 0.92 25.29
CA MET A 57 -3.29 0.08 26.22
C MET A 57 -3.43 0.77 27.58
N LEU A 58 -4.53 0.47 28.26
CA LEU A 58 -4.58 0.43 29.73
C LEU A 58 -4.27 -1.00 30.14
#